data_AF-A0A3C1RB52-F1
#
_entry.id   AF-A0A3C1RB52-F1
#
_cell.length_a   1.000
_cell.length_b   1.000
_cell.length_c   1.000
_cell.angle_alpha   90.00
_cell.angle_beta   90.00
_cell.angle_gamma   90.00
#
_symmetry.space_group_name_H-M   'P 1'
#
loop_
_entity.id
_entity.type
_entity.pdbx_description
1 polymer ?
#
loop_
_entity_poly.entity_id
_entity_poly.type
_entity_poly.pdbx_seq_one_letter_code
_entity_poly.pdbx_strand_id
1 'polypeptide(L)'
;RNVNLGGSSFFNCVFSSVNFENSYLRKCEFHQCRFQNCIFLDSETTKAEFYDTSVEFCLFKNLKLGWSYFGNCIISGSNFQLVEVDGLIFSDCQFQNLDFKDLKFSKAYPVKINDCANIIAVEELKKQTKCTSD
;
A
#
# COMPACT_ATOMS: atom_id res chain seq x y z
N ARG A 1 -1.84 -10.30 -14.56
CA ARG A 1 -0.41 -10.64 -14.67
C ARG A 1 0.17 -10.00 -15.92
N ASN A 2 1.42 -9.53 -15.88
CA ASN A 2 2.16 -8.97 -17.04
C ASN A 2 1.41 -7.86 -17.80
N VAL A 3 0.62 -7.05 -17.10
CA VAL A 3 -0.12 -5.96 -17.71
C VAL A 3 0.55 -4.62 -17.43
N ASN A 4 0.46 -3.71 -18.40
CA ASN A 4 0.83 -2.31 -18.20
C ASN A 4 -0.44 -1.49 -18.02
N LEU A 5 -0.61 -0.97 -16.81
CA LEU A 5 -1.71 -0.07 -16.43
C LEU A 5 -1.19 1.32 -16.04
N GLY A 6 0.11 1.58 -16.17
CA GLY A 6 0.73 2.77 -15.61
C GLY A 6 0.06 4.07 -16.05
N GLY A 7 -0.26 4.94 -15.10
CA GLY A 7 -0.98 6.19 -15.35
C GLY A 7 -2.50 6.05 -15.52
N SER A 8 -3.07 4.85 -15.37
CA SER A 8 -4.52 4.67 -15.47
C SER A 8 -5.22 5.10 -14.18
N SER A 9 -6.43 5.64 -14.33
CA SER A 9 -7.31 5.96 -13.19
C SER A 9 -8.51 5.02 -13.17
N PHE A 10 -8.84 4.52 -11.98
CA PHE A 10 -9.97 3.64 -11.73
C PHE A 10 -10.89 4.27 -10.69
N PHE A 11 -12.18 4.24 -10.94
CA PHE A 11 -13.20 4.85 -10.08
C PHE A 11 -14.25 3.80 -9.74
N ASN A 12 -14.60 3.66 -8.47
CA ASN A 12 -15.68 2.78 -8.01
C ASN A 12 -15.54 1.32 -8.48
N CYS A 13 -14.30 0.84 -8.60
CA CYS A 13 -14.00 -0.49 -9.09
C CYS A 13 -13.83 -1.50 -7.95
N VAL A 14 -14.24 -2.75 -8.20
CA VAL A 14 -13.97 -3.88 -7.31
C VAL A 14 -12.97 -4.82 -7.98
N PHE A 15 -11.82 -5.00 -7.33
CA PHE A 15 -10.80 -5.95 -7.69
C PHE A 15 -10.83 -7.09 -6.67
N SER A 16 -11.44 -8.22 -7.05
CA SER A 16 -11.50 -9.41 -6.19
C SER A 16 -10.63 -10.51 -6.76
N SER A 17 -9.71 -11.03 -5.96
CA SER A 17 -8.81 -12.14 -6.32
C SER A 17 -8.00 -11.89 -7.60
N VAL A 18 -7.69 -10.62 -7.88
CA VAL A 18 -6.92 -10.23 -9.07
C VAL A 18 -5.44 -10.45 -8.82
N ASN A 19 -4.78 -11.05 -9.80
CA ASN A 19 -3.34 -11.25 -9.77
C ASN A 19 -2.61 -10.21 -10.67
N PHE A 20 -1.94 -9.26 -10.03
CA PHE A 20 -1.11 -8.21 -10.63
C PHE A 20 0.39 -8.56 -10.68
N GLU A 21 0.74 -9.84 -10.56
CA GLU A 21 2.12 -10.30 -10.66
C GLU A 21 2.80 -9.80 -11.95
N ASN A 22 4.03 -9.32 -11.82
CA ASN A 22 4.85 -8.73 -12.89
C ASN A 22 4.14 -7.62 -13.68
N SER A 23 3.22 -6.89 -13.05
CA SER A 23 2.46 -5.82 -13.70
C SER A 23 3.03 -4.44 -13.37
N TYR A 24 2.81 -3.48 -14.26
CA TYR A 24 3.25 -2.10 -14.11
C TYR A 24 2.04 -1.22 -13.76
N LEU A 25 1.98 -0.76 -12.51
CA LEU A 25 0.89 0.07 -11.94
C LEU A 25 1.40 1.44 -11.48
N ARG A 26 2.59 1.84 -11.93
CA ARG A 26 3.19 3.11 -11.55
C ARG A 26 2.31 4.27 -11.97
N LYS A 27 2.10 5.22 -11.06
CA LYS A 27 1.21 6.39 -11.26
C LYS A 27 -0.25 6.03 -11.53
N CYS A 28 -0.70 4.83 -11.18
CA CYS A 28 -2.13 4.56 -11.21
C CYS A 28 -2.85 5.33 -10.09
N GLU A 29 -4.10 5.66 -10.34
CA GLU A 29 -4.99 6.24 -9.34
C GLU A 29 -6.18 5.31 -9.11
N PHE A 30 -6.55 5.13 -7.84
CA PHE A 30 -7.69 4.32 -7.42
C PHE A 30 -8.56 5.13 -6.49
N HIS A 31 -9.73 5.54 -6.99
CA HIS A 31 -10.69 6.36 -6.27
C HIS A 31 -11.90 5.51 -5.90
N GLN A 32 -12.25 5.46 -4.61
CA GLN A 32 -13.42 4.73 -4.11
C GLN A 32 -13.44 3.25 -4.53
N CYS A 33 -12.27 2.61 -4.57
CA CYS A 33 -12.14 1.24 -5.03
C CYS A 33 -12.13 0.25 -3.86
N ARG A 34 -12.25 -1.04 -4.19
CA ARG A 34 -12.07 -2.14 -3.23
C ARG A 34 -11.14 -3.19 -3.81
N PHE A 35 -10.07 -3.50 -3.08
CA PHE A 35 -9.18 -4.62 -3.36
C PHE A 35 -9.41 -5.70 -2.32
N GLN A 36 -9.77 -6.89 -2.75
CA GLN A 36 -9.98 -8.03 -1.86
C GLN A 36 -9.22 -9.26 -2.38
N ASN A 37 -8.38 -9.86 -1.54
CA ASN A 37 -7.61 -11.06 -1.89
C ASN A 37 -6.71 -10.91 -3.13
N CYS A 38 -6.24 -9.69 -3.42
CA CYS A 38 -5.40 -9.42 -4.59
C CYS A 38 -3.92 -9.71 -4.32
N ILE A 39 -3.18 -10.03 -5.38
CA ILE A 39 -1.75 -10.31 -5.32
C ILE A 39 -1.00 -9.28 -6.15
N PHE A 40 -0.10 -8.56 -5.51
CA PHE A 40 0.91 -7.69 -6.09
C PHE A 40 2.27 -8.35 -5.82
N LEU A 41 2.84 -9.00 -6.82
CA LEU A 41 4.11 -9.73 -6.72
C LEU A 41 5.03 -9.27 -7.83
N ASP A 42 6.27 -8.90 -7.50
CA ASP A 42 7.27 -8.49 -8.50
C ASP A 42 6.76 -7.36 -9.42
N SER A 43 5.87 -6.51 -8.90
CA SER A 43 5.21 -5.43 -9.64
C SER A 43 5.87 -4.08 -9.36
N GLU A 44 5.64 -3.12 -10.25
CA GLU A 44 6.10 -1.74 -10.08
C GLU A 44 4.90 -0.86 -9.77
N THR A 45 4.78 -0.39 -8.52
CA THR A 45 3.61 0.33 -7.99
C THR A 45 4.01 1.68 -7.39
N THR A 46 5.20 2.20 -7.72
CA THR A 46 5.63 3.51 -7.22
C THR A 46 4.69 4.62 -7.68
N LYS A 47 4.52 5.64 -6.84
CA LYS A 47 3.66 6.80 -7.14
C LYS A 47 2.20 6.44 -7.41
N ALA A 48 1.74 5.26 -7.00
CA ALA A 48 0.32 4.94 -7.09
C ALA A 48 -0.44 5.71 -6.00
N GLU A 49 -1.66 6.12 -6.30
CA GLU A 49 -2.48 6.90 -5.38
C GLU A 49 -3.81 6.17 -5.14
N PHE A 50 -4.17 6.04 -3.87
CA PHE A 50 -5.39 5.39 -3.41
C PHE A 50 -6.18 6.40 -2.57
N TYR A 51 -7.42 6.67 -2.97
CA TYR A 51 -8.32 7.61 -2.32
C TYR A 51 -9.60 6.86 -1.95
N ASP A 52 -10.04 6.99 -0.69
CA ASP A 52 -11.30 6.41 -0.21
C ASP A 52 -11.44 4.91 -0.51
N THR A 53 -10.33 4.17 -0.46
CA THR A 53 -10.22 2.81 -0.99
C THR A 53 -10.02 1.79 0.13
N SER A 54 -10.63 0.60 0.02
CA SER A 54 -10.34 -0.52 0.93
C SER A 54 -9.37 -1.53 0.32
N VAL A 55 -8.42 -2.00 1.12
CA VAL A 55 -7.40 -2.99 0.76
C VAL A 55 -7.41 -4.12 1.78
N GLU A 56 -8.06 -5.21 1.42
CA GLU A 56 -8.42 -6.30 2.33
C GLU A 56 -7.75 -7.61 1.90
N PHE A 57 -7.00 -8.23 2.81
CA PHE A 57 -6.39 -9.55 2.62
C PHE A 57 -5.51 -9.63 1.37
N CYS A 58 -4.85 -8.54 1.01
CA CYS A 58 -3.98 -8.46 -0.15
C CYS A 58 -2.53 -8.83 0.20
N LEU A 59 -1.81 -9.36 -0.78
CA LEU A 59 -0.37 -9.61 -0.67
C LEU A 59 0.39 -8.59 -1.53
N PHE A 60 1.29 -7.84 -0.90
CA PHE A 60 2.30 -7.02 -1.56
C PHE A 60 3.66 -7.65 -1.28
N LYS A 61 4.30 -8.20 -2.32
CA LYS A 61 5.55 -8.94 -2.15
C LYS A 61 6.60 -8.57 -3.20
N ASN A 62 7.82 -8.33 -2.73
CA ASN A 62 8.99 -8.07 -3.57
C ASN A 62 8.73 -6.99 -4.63
N LEU A 63 8.18 -5.86 -4.20
CA LEU A 63 7.77 -4.76 -5.07
C LEU A 63 8.19 -3.40 -4.53
N LYS A 64 8.05 -2.38 -5.37
CA LYS A 64 8.26 -0.99 -4.99
C LYS A 64 6.92 -0.27 -4.82
N LEU A 65 6.72 0.30 -3.64
CA LEU A 65 5.56 1.11 -3.27
C LEU A 65 5.95 2.55 -2.89
N GLY A 66 7.23 2.90 -3.00
CA GLY A 66 7.72 4.24 -2.67
C GLY A 66 7.00 5.35 -3.43
N TRP A 67 6.91 6.51 -2.79
CA TRP A 67 6.23 7.72 -3.27
C TRP A 67 4.74 7.56 -3.54
N SER A 68 4.15 6.45 -3.11
CA SER A 68 2.71 6.22 -3.23
C SER A 68 1.97 6.93 -2.10
N TYR A 69 0.68 7.11 -2.30
CA TYR A 69 -0.20 7.79 -1.36
C TYR A 69 -1.46 6.95 -1.11
N PHE A 70 -1.84 6.82 0.15
CA PHE A 70 -3.11 6.27 0.59
C PHE A 70 -3.82 7.32 1.43
N GLY A 71 -4.95 7.84 0.97
CA GLY A 71 -5.75 8.85 1.66
C GLY A 71 -7.12 8.29 2.02
N ASN A 72 -7.52 8.42 3.28
CA ASN A 72 -8.81 7.96 3.79
C ASN A 72 -9.10 6.48 3.43
N CYS A 73 -8.08 5.61 3.56
CA CYS A 73 -8.18 4.21 3.19
C CYS A 73 -8.33 3.30 4.42
N ILE A 74 -8.94 2.14 4.21
CA ILE A 74 -8.99 1.06 5.21
C ILE A 74 -8.14 -0.09 4.70
N ILE A 75 -7.13 -0.49 5.47
CA ILE A 75 -6.20 -1.56 5.09
C ILE A 75 -6.22 -2.64 6.16
N SER A 76 -6.73 -3.82 5.82
CA SER A 76 -6.95 -4.88 6.80
C SER A 76 -6.45 -6.24 6.33
N GLY A 77 -5.81 -7.00 7.22
CA GLY A 77 -5.39 -8.39 6.98
C GLY A 77 -4.37 -8.55 5.85
N SER A 78 -3.75 -7.46 5.40
CA SER A 78 -2.84 -7.46 4.25
C SER A 78 -1.39 -7.63 4.68
N ASN A 79 -0.57 -8.21 3.80
CA ASN A 79 0.84 -8.47 4.04
C ASN A 79 1.73 -7.65 3.10
N PHE A 80 2.72 -6.98 3.66
CA PHE A 80 3.77 -6.28 2.94
C PHE A 80 5.11 -6.97 3.21
N GLN A 81 5.53 -7.82 2.28
CA GLN A 81 6.77 -8.59 2.38
C GLN A 81 7.84 -8.07 1.40
N LEU A 82 9.04 -7.75 1.88
CA LEU A 82 10.16 -7.31 1.02
C LEU A 82 9.80 -6.09 0.15
N VAL A 83 8.98 -5.18 0.68
CA VAL A 83 8.49 -3.99 -0.04
C VAL A 83 9.38 -2.79 0.24
N GLU A 84 9.71 -2.03 -0.80
CA GLU A 84 10.40 -0.73 -0.70
C GLU A 84 9.37 0.39 -0.56
N VAL A 85 9.44 1.14 0.55
CA VAL A 85 8.40 2.11 0.97
C VAL A 85 8.89 3.55 1.06
N ASP A 86 9.96 3.88 0.33
CA ASP A 86 10.57 5.21 0.36
C ASP A 86 9.55 6.34 0.13
N GLY A 87 9.39 7.24 1.09
CA GLY A 87 8.48 8.39 0.98
C GLY A 87 6.99 8.01 0.84
N LEU A 88 6.61 6.78 1.21
CA LEU A 88 5.22 6.35 1.24
C LEU A 88 4.44 7.17 2.27
N ILE A 89 3.22 7.59 1.92
CA ILE A 89 2.33 8.34 2.79
C ILE A 89 1.02 7.58 2.96
N PHE A 90 0.63 7.37 4.21
CA PHE A 90 -0.74 7.08 4.59
C PHE A 90 -1.31 8.32 5.30
N SER A 91 -2.44 8.86 4.84
CA SER A 91 -3.17 9.96 5.47
C SER A 91 -4.57 9.49 5.83
N ASP A 92 -4.99 9.75 7.06
CA ASP A 92 -6.34 9.43 7.54
C ASP A 92 -6.72 7.96 7.32
N CYS A 93 -5.74 7.06 7.41
CA CYS A 93 -5.94 5.64 7.16
C CYS A 93 -6.18 4.85 8.45
N GLN A 94 -7.01 3.82 8.34
CA GLN A 94 -7.26 2.84 9.39
C GLN A 94 -6.57 1.52 9.03
N PHE A 95 -6.00 0.85 10.04
CA PHE A 95 -5.21 -0.36 9.84
C PHE A 95 -5.68 -1.46 10.77
N GLN A 96 -5.74 -2.69 10.27
CA GLN A 96 -6.04 -3.84 11.12
C GLN A 96 -5.26 -5.06 10.66
N ASN A 97 -4.62 -5.77 11.60
CA ASN A 97 -3.98 -7.07 11.32
C ASN A 97 -3.01 -7.04 10.13
N LEU A 98 -2.13 -6.04 10.08
CA LEU A 98 -1.11 -5.92 9.04
C LEU A 98 0.19 -6.64 9.43
N ASP A 99 0.85 -7.20 8.42
CA ASP A 99 2.19 -7.76 8.53
C ASP A 99 3.16 -6.99 7.62
N PHE A 100 4.35 -6.71 8.15
CA PHE A 100 5.38 -5.85 7.55
C PHE A 100 6.73 -6.58 7.51
N LYS A 101 6.72 -7.80 6.98
CA LYS A 101 7.90 -8.66 6.97
C LYS A 101 8.98 -8.14 6.03
N ASP A 102 10.19 -7.97 6.53
CA ASP A 102 11.36 -7.59 5.73
C ASP A 102 11.15 -6.31 4.88
N LEU A 103 10.34 -5.36 5.38
CA LEU A 103 10.18 -4.05 4.74
C LEU A 103 11.53 -3.32 4.63
N LYS A 104 11.71 -2.60 3.53
CA LYS A 104 12.89 -1.81 3.26
C LYS A 104 12.56 -0.32 3.38
N PHE A 105 13.26 0.35 4.29
CA PHE A 105 13.12 1.79 4.56
C PHE A 105 14.32 2.56 4.03
N SER A 106 14.07 3.77 3.53
CA SER A 106 15.10 4.79 3.33
C SER A 106 15.11 5.78 4.49
N LYS A 107 16.31 6.04 5.02
CA LYS A 107 16.52 7.10 6.03
C LYS A 107 16.32 8.51 5.46
N ALA A 108 16.54 8.68 4.15
CA ALA A 108 16.38 9.96 3.48
C ALA A 108 14.91 10.26 3.14
N TYR A 109 14.12 9.20 2.94
CA TYR A 109 12.72 9.28 2.51
C TYR A 109 11.85 8.45 3.46
N PRO A 110 11.60 8.95 4.68
CA PRO A 110 10.82 8.25 5.67
C PRO A 110 9.38 8.04 5.22
N VAL A 111 8.73 7.01 5.78
CA VAL A 111 7.29 6.79 5.63
C VAL A 111 6.57 7.80 6.53
N LYS A 112 5.43 8.33 6.06
CA LYS A 112 4.54 9.13 6.88
C LYS A 112 3.25 8.36 7.11
N ILE A 113 2.77 8.31 8.34
CA ILE A 113 1.55 7.60 8.71
C ILE A 113 0.67 8.49 9.56
N ASN A 114 -0.46 8.91 9.00
CA ASN A 114 -1.41 9.85 9.60
C ASN A 114 -0.67 11.08 10.17
N ASP A 115 -1.17 11.68 11.25
CA ASP A 115 -0.56 12.85 11.92
C ASP A 115 0.74 12.52 12.70
N CYS A 116 1.40 11.39 12.41
CA CYS A 116 2.67 11.04 13.05
C CYS A 116 3.87 11.73 12.39
N ALA A 117 4.95 11.85 13.18
CA ALA A 117 6.27 12.14 12.65
C ALA A 117 6.75 11.03 11.69
N ASN A 118 7.80 11.37 10.94
CA ASN A 118 8.47 10.48 10.00
C ASN A 118 8.86 9.13 10.63
N ILE A 119 8.39 8.04 10.02
CA ILE A 119 8.66 6.65 10.39
C ILE A 119 9.86 6.14 9.60
N ILE A 120 10.88 5.67 10.31
CA ILE A 120 12.15 5.20 9.72
C ILE A 120 12.44 3.72 10.03
N ALA A 121 11.58 3.06 10.81
CA ALA A 121 11.73 1.66 11.17
C ALA A 121 10.39 0.91 11.23
N VAL A 122 10.44 -0.41 10.97
CA VAL A 122 9.28 -1.33 11.03
C VAL A 122 8.58 -1.29 12.38
N GLU A 123 9.32 -1.24 13.48
CA GLU A 123 8.74 -1.30 14.83
C GLU A 123 7.93 -0.05 15.19
N GLU A 124 8.28 1.11 14.64
CA GLU A 124 7.49 2.33 14.76
C GLU A 124 6.18 2.20 13.96
N LEU A 125 6.26 1.68 12.72
CA LEU A 125 5.10 1.44 11.87
C LEU A 125 4.11 0.46 12.52
N LYS A 126 4.61 -0.64 13.10
CA LYS A 126 3.80 -1.65 13.81
C LYS A 126 3.05 -1.06 15.02
N LYS A 127 3.64 -0.09 15.72
CA LYS A 127 2.94 0.56 16.85
C LYS A 127 1.75 1.38 16.34
N GLN A 128 1.97 2.18 15.30
CA GLN A 128 0.92 3.06 14.76
C GLN A 128 -0.24 2.27 14.12
N THR A 129 0.07 1.16 13.46
CA THR A 129 -0.93 0.30 12.79
C THR A 129 -1.68 -0.65 13.73
N LYS A 130 -1.24 -0.79 15.00
CA LYS A 130 -1.97 -1.55 16.03
C LYS A 130 -2.94 -0.67 16.83
N CYS A 131 -2.58 0.59 17.09
CA CYS A 131 -3.37 1.51 17.90
C CYS A 131 -4.69 1.98 17.24
N THR A 132 -4.99 1.56 16.01
CA THR A 132 -6.25 1.91 15.31
C THR A 132 -7.35 0.86 15.51
N SER A 133 -7.24 0.04 16.56
CA SER A 133 -8.14 -1.09 16.87
C SER A 133 -9.08 -0.83 18.05
N ASP A 134 -9.38 0.43 18.38
CA ASP A 134 -10.32 0.80 19.46
C ASP A 134 -11.68 1.25 18.88
#